data_AF-H3S9I6-F1
#
_entry.id   AF-H3S9I6-F1
#
_cell.length_a   1.000
_cell.length_b   1.000
_cell.length_c   1.000
_cell.angle_alpha   90.00
_cell.angle_beta   90.00
_cell.angle_gamma   90.00
#
_symmetry.space_group_name_H-M   'P 1'
#
loop_
_entity.id
_entity.type
_entity.pdbx_description
1 polymer ?
#
loop_
_entity_poly.entity_id
_entity_poly.type
_entity_poly.pdbx_seq_one_letter_code
_entity_poly.pdbx_strand_id
1 'polypeptide(L)'
;MEKKHRPVLSGIVLVIALINLGIYGYPYFYDYVLNAKSFAFHEVLQEYLKEKEIKSISISKTEDAKTEESGFVFLKDEQEIKLFIKSLSEIQVRGIYSSTYRNPMYLIFIKSEVNGVTKIILSLKISENGTIAMSKSYEPEKFYTISDESVIDKLKFLEQAINKKEPQ
;
A
#
# COMPACT_ATOMS: atom_id res chain seq x y z
N MET A 1 33.88 -31.14 -45.87
CA MET A 1 32.48 -30.68 -45.76
C MET A 1 32.35 -29.83 -44.51
N GLU A 2 32.55 -28.52 -44.62
CA GLU A 2 32.33 -27.60 -43.50
C GLU A 2 30.83 -27.38 -43.29
N LYS A 3 30.35 -27.69 -42.09
CA LYS A 3 28.99 -27.33 -41.67
C LYS A 3 28.95 -25.82 -41.49
N LYS A 4 28.35 -25.12 -42.46
CA LYS A 4 28.00 -23.70 -42.41
C LYS A 4 27.04 -23.49 -41.22
N HIS A 5 27.58 -23.22 -40.04
CA HIS A 5 26.80 -23.08 -38.82
C HIS A 5 25.92 -21.85 -38.94
N ARG A 6 24.61 -22.08 -38.86
CA ARG A 6 23.52 -21.17 -39.23
C ARG A 6 23.50 -19.90 -38.35
N PRO A 7 23.91 -18.72 -38.85
CA PRO A 7 23.82 -17.46 -38.09
C PRO A 7 22.37 -17.10 -37.73
N VAL A 8 21.41 -17.62 -38.51
CA VAL A 8 19.96 -17.46 -38.30
C VAL A 8 19.49 -18.13 -37.01
N LEU A 9 20.05 -19.30 -36.65
CA LEU A 9 19.64 -20.01 -35.43
C LEU A 9 20.14 -19.26 -34.17
N SER A 10 21.34 -18.67 -34.24
CA SER A 10 21.91 -17.84 -33.18
C SER A 10 21.12 -16.55 -32.98
N GLY A 11 20.64 -15.93 -34.07
CA GLY A 11 19.80 -14.74 -34.00
C GLY A 11 18.43 -15.00 -33.36
N ILE A 12 17.79 -16.12 -33.69
CA ILE A 12 16.49 -16.51 -33.11
C ILE A 12 16.63 -16.79 -31.60
N VAL A 13 17.69 -17.50 -31.18
CA VAL A 13 17.94 -17.76 -29.76
C VAL A 13 18.19 -16.47 -28.99
N LEU A 14 18.91 -15.50 -29.57
CA LEU A 14 19.14 -14.19 -28.95
C LEU A 14 17.83 -13.39 -28.78
N VAL A 15 16.97 -13.38 -29.80
CA VAL A 15 15.66 -12.71 -29.73
C VAL A 15 14.77 -13.36 -28.68
N ILE A 16 14.73 -14.69 -28.61
CA ILE A 16 13.99 -15.41 -27.57
C ILE A 16 14.57 -15.08 -26.18
N ALA A 17 15.89 -15.04 -26.01
CA ALA A 17 16.51 -14.67 -24.74
C ALA A 17 16.18 -13.23 -24.31
N LEU A 18 16.16 -12.28 -25.24
CA LEU A 18 15.79 -10.88 -24.98
C LEU A 18 14.30 -10.70 -24.67
N ILE A 19 13.43 -11.43 -25.36
CA ILE A 19 11.99 -11.46 -25.04
C ILE A 19 11.77 -12.09 -23.67
N ASN A 20 12.49 -13.16 -23.33
CA ASN A 20 12.42 -13.75 -22.00
C ASN A 20 12.95 -12.78 -20.93
N LEU A 21 14.06 -12.07 -21.16
CA LEU A 21 14.54 -11.02 -20.26
C LEU A 21 13.56 -9.83 -20.16
N GLY A 22 12.88 -9.48 -21.25
CA GLY A 22 11.88 -8.41 -21.26
C GLY A 22 10.57 -8.81 -20.59
N ILE A 23 10.10 -10.05 -20.74
CA ILE A 23 8.84 -10.51 -20.15
C ILE A 23 9.06 -10.96 -18.70
N TYR A 24 10.12 -11.73 -18.45
CA TYR A 24 10.42 -12.27 -17.12
C TYR A 24 11.35 -11.38 -16.31
N GLY A 25 12.24 -10.61 -16.93
CA GLY A 25 13.15 -9.72 -16.20
C GLY A 25 12.56 -8.33 -15.92
N TYR A 26 11.67 -7.82 -16.76
CA TYR A 26 11.04 -6.50 -16.54
C TYR A 26 10.25 -6.40 -15.22
N PRO A 27 9.45 -7.39 -14.79
CA PRO A 27 8.79 -7.34 -13.48
C PRO A 27 9.82 -7.24 -12.35
N TYR A 28 10.90 -8.01 -12.42
CA TYR A 28 11.96 -7.99 -11.40
C TYR A 28 12.76 -6.68 -11.42
N PHE A 29 13.04 -6.12 -12.59
CA PHE A 29 13.79 -4.86 -12.71
C PHE A 29 12.93 -3.65 -12.32
N TYR A 30 11.65 -3.68 -12.68
CA TYR A 30 10.67 -2.66 -12.32
C TYR A 30 10.43 -2.65 -10.80
N ASP A 31 10.25 -3.83 -10.21
CA ASP A 31 10.15 -3.99 -8.75
C ASP A 31 11.47 -3.60 -8.07
N TYR A 32 12.63 -3.95 -8.61
CA TYR A 32 13.93 -3.54 -8.06
C TYR A 32 14.13 -2.02 -8.06
N VAL A 33 13.74 -1.33 -9.14
CA VAL A 33 13.84 0.13 -9.26
C VAL A 33 12.83 0.84 -8.34
N LEU A 34 11.60 0.33 -8.22
CA LEU A 34 10.61 0.82 -7.26
C LEU A 34 11.00 0.55 -5.81
N ASN A 35 11.71 -0.55 -5.55
CA ASN A 35 12.27 -0.87 -4.24
C ASN A 35 13.53 -0.03 -3.92
N ALA A 36 14.10 0.71 -4.89
CA ALA A 36 15.27 1.54 -4.68
C ALA A 36 14.93 3.03 -4.47
N LYS A 37 13.81 3.51 -5.03
CA LYS A 37 13.43 4.93 -5.03
C LYS A 37 12.22 5.18 -4.13
N SER A 38 12.34 6.20 -3.29
CA SER A 38 11.20 6.70 -2.50
C SER A 38 10.28 7.55 -3.36
N PHE A 39 8.97 7.42 -3.17
CA PHE A 39 7.93 8.16 -3.86
C PHE A 39 6.81 8.54 -2.88
N ALA A 40 5.98 9.50 -3.26
CA ALA A 40 4.86 9.93 -2.42
C ALA A 40 3.79 8.83 -2.36
N PHE A 41 3.33 8.47 -1.16
CA PHE A 41 2.27 7.47 -0.98
C PHE A 41 0.97 7.89 -1.65
N HIS A 42 0.80 9.19 -1.90
CA HIS A 42 -0.24 9.74 -2.76
C HIS A 42 -0.40 9.01 -4.10
N GLU A 43 0.71 8.72 -4.78
CA GLU A 43 0.69 8.10 -6.12
C GLU A 43 0.05 6.71 -6.06
N VAL A 44 0.33 5.98 -4.98
CA VAL A 44 -0.30 4.69 -4.68
C VAL A 44 -1.76 4.92 -4.34
N LEU A 45 -2.07 5.74 -3.34
CA LEU A 45 -3.45 5.96 -2.90
C LEU A 45 -4.37 6.40 -4.05
N GLN A 46 -3.89 7.25 -4.97
CA GLN A 46 -4.64 7.65 -6.16
C GLN A 46 -4.96 6.48 -7.08
N GLU A 47 -4.01 5.55 -7.30
CA GLU A 47 -4.23 4.34 -8.10
C GLU A 47 -5.40 3.51 -7.54
N TYR A 48 -5.52 3.43 -6.21
CA TYR A 48 -6.50 2.59 -5.52
C TYR A 48 -7.85 3.27 -5.30
N LEU A 49 -7.85 4.59 -5.08
CA LEU A 49 -9.05 5.35 -4.74
C LEU A 49 -9.75 5.98 -5.95
N LYS A 50 -9.18 5.85 -7.17
CA LYS A 50 -9.69 6.38 -8.46
C LYS A 50 -11.20 6.65 -8.48
N GLU A 51 -11.56 7.93 -8.38
CA GLU A 51 -12.93 8.47 -8.52
C GLU A 51 -13.98 7.91 -7.56
N LYS A 52 -13.59 7.12 -6.56
CA LYS A 52 -14.52 6.59 -5.56
C LYS A 52 -14.78 7.62 -4.48
N GLU A 53 -16.06 7.92 -4.26
CA GLU A 53 -16.48 8.73 -3.14
C GLU A 53 -16.29 7.96 -1.82
N ILE A 54 -15.32 8.41 -1.01
CA ILE A 54 -15.05 7.81 0.30
C ILE A 54 -16.18 8.21 1.25
N LYS A 55 -16.94 7.23 1.73
CA LYS A 55 -18.05 7.44 2.66
C LYS A 55 -17.61 7.44 4.12
N SER A 56 -16.62 6.62 4.45
CA SER A 56 -16.06 6.60 5.80
C SER A 56 -14.69 5.98 5.84
N ILE A 57 -13.95 6.33 6.90
CA ILE A 57 -12.68 5.70 7.26
C ILE A 57 -12.82 5.20 8.69
N SER A 58 -12.49 3.93 8.94
CA SER A 58 -12.40 3.39 10.30
C SER A 58 -10.96 3.08 10.65
N ILE A 59 -10.50 3.59 11.79
CA ILE A 59 -9.13 3.49 12.28
C ILE A 59 -9.19 2.79 13.64
N SER A 60 -8.33 1.79 13.87
CA SER A 60 -8.13 1.21 15.19
C SER A 60 -6.65 0.95 15.47
N LYS A 61 -6.28 0.99 16.75
CA LYS A 61 -4.99 0.57 17.25
C LYS A 61 -5.08 -0.89 17.69
N THR A 62 -4.05 -1.68 17.42
CA THR A 62 -4.09 -3.13 17.61
C THR A 62 -3.84 -3.55 19.05
N GLU A 63 -3.14 -2.73 19.83
CA GLU A 63 -3.00 -2.94 21.28
C GLU A 63 -4.36 -2.87 22.00
N ASP A 64 -5.25 -1.98 21.55
CA ASP A 64 -6.61 -1.79 22.07
C ASP A 64 -7.58 -2.91 21.62
N ALA A 65 -7.18 -3.76 20.68
CA ALA A 65 -7.99 -4.88 20.20
C ALA A 65 -7.98 -6.10 21.16
N LYS A 66 -7.19 -6.06 22.24
CA LYS A 66 -7.16 -7.09 23.29
C LYS A 66 -8.16 -6.84 24.42
N THR A 67 -8.71 -5.63 24.50
CA THR A 67 -9.82 -5.27 25.39
C THR A 67 -11.10 -5.27 24.56
N GLU A 68 -12.19 -5.88 25.05
CA GLU A 68 -13.45 -6.07 24.32
C GLU A 68 -14.14 -4.77 23.85
N GLU A 69 -13.62 -3.61 24.27
CA GLU A 69 -13.97 -2.27 23.81
C GLU A 69 -13.00 -1.76 22.73
N SER A 70 -12.85 -2.49 21.61
CA SER A 70 -11.96 -2.06 20.53
C SER A 70 -12.47 -0.75 19.88
N GLY A 71 -11.87 0.38 20.28
CA GLY A 71 -12.21 1.74 19.88
C GLY A 71 -11.90 2.02 18.41
N PHE A 72 -12.83 1.67 17.52
CA PHE A 72 -12.77 2.13 16.15
C PHE A 72 -13.17 3.61 16.09
N VAL A 73 -12.26 4.47 15.64
CA VAL A 73 -12.64 5.82 15.23
C VAL A 73 -13.17 5.79 13.81
N PHE A 74 -14.40 6.29 13.67
CA PHE A 74 -15.06 6.45 12.39
C PHE A 74 -15.02 7.91 11.97
N LEU A 75 -14.29 8.20 10.89
CA LEU A 75 -14.38 9.47 10.17
C LEU A 75 -15.50 9.35 9.15
N LYS A 76 -16.50 10.22 9.25
CA LYS A 76 -17.63 10.34 8.32
C LYS A 76 -17.78 11.75 7.76
N ASP A 77 -17.21 12.73 8.45
CA ASP A 77 -17.17 14.10 7.95
C ASP A 77 -16.23 14.20 6.74
N GLU A 78 -16.68 14.87 5.69
CA GLU A 78 -15.96 14.96 4.42
C GLU A 78 -14.63 15.72 4.58
N GLN A 79 -14.58 16.75 5.44
CA GLN A 79 -13.36 17.51 5.68
C GLN A 79 -12.35 16.68 6.47
N GLU A 80 -12.80 15.94 7.50
CA GLU A 80 -11.95 15.01 8.25
C GLU A 80 -11.38 13.90 7.35
N ILE A 81 -12.22 13.33 6.46
CA ILE A 81 -11.78 12.34 5.48
C ILE A 81 -10.73 12.93 4.54
N LYS A 82 -10.96 14.13 3.99
CA LYS A 82 -10.00 14.81 3.10
C LYS A 82 -8.67 15.09 3.80
N LEU A 83 -8.72 15.59 5.04
CA LEU A 83 -7.53 15.86 5.84
C LEU A 83 -6.76 14.57 6.11
N PHE A 84 -7.44 13.50 6.50
CA PHE A 84 -6.82 12.20 6.76
C PHE A 84 -6.11 11.64 5.51
N ILE A 85 -6.79 11.63 4.36
CA ILE A 85 -6.22 11.15 3.09
C ILE A 85 -5.05 12.02 2.66
N LYS A 86 -5.12 13.34 2.87
CA LYS A 86 -4.01 14.25 2.61
C LYS A 86 -2.81 13.94 3.50
N SER A 87 -3.01 13.77 4.80
CA SER A 87 -1.92 13.41 5.74
C SER A 87 -1.26 12.08 5.38
N LEU A 88 -2.03 11.06 4.98
CA LEU A 88 -1.45 9.81 4.48
C LEU A 88 -0.68 10.00 3.16
N SER A 89 -1.19 10.84 2.27
CA SER A 89 -0.60 11.11 0.95
C SER A 89 0.79 11.76 1.03
N GLU A 90 1.07 12.51 2.11
CA GLU A 90 2.34 13.20 2.34
C GLU A 90 3.48 12.26 2.80
N ILE A 91 3.17 11.01 3.14
CA ILE A 91 4.18 10.01 3.56
C ILE A 91 4.99 9.57 2.33
N GLN A 92 6.31 9.56 2.44
CA GLN A 92 7.17 8.96 1.43
C GLN A 92 7.38 7.47 1.71
N VAL A 93 7.17 6.64 0.70
CA VAL A 93 7.27 5.19 0.80
C VAL A 93 8.14 4.61 -0.30
N ARG A 94 8.53 3.36 -0.11
CA ARG A 94 9.28 2.53 -1.05
C ARG A 94 8.67 1.14 -1.08
N GLY A 95 8.58 0.53 -2.25
CA GLY A 95 8.09 -0.85 -2.38
C GLY A 95 9.02 -1.84 -1.67
N ILE A 96 8.47 -2.93 -1.11
CA ILE A 96 9.27 -4.05 -0.61
C ILE A 96 8.65 -5.39 -1.03
N TYR A 97 9.51 -6.37 -1.31
CA TYR A 97 9.11 -7.71 -1.77
C TYR A 97 8.65 -8.64 -0.62
N SER A 98 9.05 -8.35 0.62
CA SER A 98 8.88 -9.28 1.74
C SER A 98 7.85 -8.81 2.77
N SER A 99 7.05 -9.77 3.22
CA SER A 99 6.07 -9.71 4.30
C SER A 99 6.70 -9.80 5.69
N THR A 100 7.86 -9.18 5.95
CA THR A 100 8.36 -8.96 7.33
C THR A 100 7.47 -8.00 8.13
N TYR A 101 6.18 -7.97 7.79
CA TYR A 101 5.10 -7.38 8.50
C TYR A 101 4.91 -8.11 9.83
N ARG A 102 5.49 -7.54 10.88
CA ARG A 102 5.22 -7.93 12.26
C ARG A 102 4.18 -6.98 12.81
N ASN A 103 3.12 -7.56 13.39
CA ASN A 103 2.06 -6.93 14.19
C ASN A 103 1.64 -5.50 13.74
N PRO A 104 0.42 -5.33 13.19
CA PRO A 104 -0.10 -3.99 12.97
C PRO A 104 -0.04 -3.18 14.27
N MET A 105 0.43 -1.95 14.20
CA MET A 105 0.13 -0.92 15.19
C MET A 105 -1.26 -0.37 14.90
N TYR A 106 -1.53 -0.02 13.63
CA TYR A 106 -2.81 0.53 13.18
C TYR A 106 -3.46 -0.31 12.09
N LEU A 107 -4.79 -0.41 12.16
CA LEU A 107 -5.67 -0.93 11.13
C LEU A 107 -6.54 0.20 10.61
N ILE A 108 -6.53 0.43 9.30
CA ILE A 108 -7.30 1.49 8.65
C ILE A 108 -8.13 0.86 7.52
N PHE A 109 -9.45 1.04 7.56
CA PHE A 109 -10.34 0.60 6.49
C PHE A 109 -11.01 1.80 5.85
N ILE A 110 -10.78 1.97 4.55
CA ILE A 110 -11.43 3.00 3.72
C ILE A 110 -12.64 2.36 3.05
N LYS A 111 -13.81 2.94 3.28
CA LYS A 111 -15.09 2.43 2.81
C LYS A 111 -15.72 3.40 1.81
N SER A 112 -16.28 2.83 0.75
CA SER A 112 -17.02 3.55 -0.29
C SER A 112 -18.33 2.83 -0.54
N GLU A 113 -19.28 3.55 -1.12
CA GLU A 113 -20.48 2.95 -1.66
C GLU A 113 -20.16 2.27 -3.00
N VAL A 114 -20.55 1.00 -3.14
CA VAL A 114 -20.40 0.21 -4.36
C VAL A 114 -21.73 -0.50 -4.60
N ASN A 115 -22.45 -0.11 -5.65
CA ASN A 115 -23.79 -0.62 -6.00
C ASN A 115 -24.80 -0.50 -4.84
N GLY A 116 -24.85 0.65 -4.17
CA GLY A 116 -25.78 0.90 -3.05
C GLY A 116 -25.38 0.26 -1.72
N VAL A 117 -24.22 -0.41 -1.65
CA VAL A 117 -23.73 -1.08 -0.44
C VAL A 117 -22.39 -0.49 -0.03
N THR A 118 -22.25 -0.12 1.24
CA THR A 118 -20.97 0.32 1.80
C THR A 118 -20.02 -0.86 1.91
N LYS A 119 -18.89 -0.82 1.20
CA LYS A 119 -17.87 -1.86 1.20
C LYS A 119 -16.50 -1.27 1.50
N ILE A 120 -15.63 -2.09 2.11
CA ILE A 120 -14.22 -1.77 2.26
C ILE A 120 -13.59 -1.84 0.87
N ILE A 121 -13.03 -0.73 0.41
CA ILE A 121 -12.35 -0.64 -0.89
C ILE A 121 -10.83 -0.67 -0.75
N LEU A 122 -10.31 -0.31 0.43
CA LEU A 122 -8.89 -0.38 0.76
C LEU A 122 -8.73 -0.66 2.26
N SER A 123 -7.84 -1.60 2.57
CA SER A 123 -7.36 -1.85 3.93
C SER A 123 -5.89 -1.50 4.00
N LEU A 124 -5.51 -0.71 4.99
CA LEU A 124 -4.13 -0.39 5.33
C LEU A 124 -3.81 -0.94 6.71
N LYS A 125 -2.60 -1.45 6.82
CA LYS A 125 -2.05 -2.15 7.98
C LYS A 125 -0.68 -1.55 8.21
N ILE A 126 -0.52 -0.73 9.24
CA ILE A 126 0.72 0.00 9.51
C ILE A 126 1.36 -0.59 10.78
N SER A 127 2.58 -1.09 10.67
CA SER A 127 3.35 -1.62 11.81
C SER A 127 4.20 -0.52 12.46
N GLU A 128 4.66 -0.80 13.69
CA GLU A 128 5.51 0.12 14.46
C GLU A 128 6.82 0.50 13.74
N ASN A 129 7.38 -0.42 12.96
CA ASN A 129 8.60 -0.19 12.19
C ASN A 129 8.35 0.52 10.85
N GLY A 130 7.15 1.05 10.61
CA GLY A 130 6.83 1.80 9.39
C GLY A 130 6.56 0.93 8.15
N THR A 131 6.30 -0.37 8.31
CA THR A 131 5.82 -1.20 7.19
C THR A 131 4.33 -0.94 6.98
N ILE A 132 3.94 -0.71 5.74
CA ILE A 132 2.55 -0.55 5.32
C ILE A 132 2.19 -1.74 4.44
N ALA A 133 1.29 -2.58 4.92
CA ALA A 133 0.61 -3.57 4.09
C ALA A 133 -0.71 -2.99 3.59
N MET A 134 -0.94 -3.13 2.29
CA MET A 134 -2.10 -2.57 1.61
C MET A 134 -2.84 -3.67 0.85
N SER A 135 -4.13 -3.80 1.10
CA SER A 135 -4.94 -4.85 0.49
C SER A 135 -6.25 -4.30 -0.06
N LYS A 136 -6.61 -4.82 -1.23
CA LYS A 136 -7.90 -4.62 -1.87
C LYS A 136 -8.64 -5.95 -1.86
N SER A 137 -9.97 -5.89 -1.84
CA SER A 137 -10.80 -7.10 -1.87
C SER A 137 -10.39 -8.00 -3.04
N TYR A 138 -10.02 -9.25 -2.73
CA TYR A 138 -9.61 -10.29 -3.68
C TYR A 138 -8.26 -10.06 -4.41
N GLU A 139 -7.41 -9.14 -3.95
CA GLU A 139 -6.05 -8.94 -4.48
C GLU A 139 -4.99 -9.28 -3.41
N PRO A 140 -3.80 -9.78 -3.81
CA PRO A 140 -2.70 -9.99 -2.87
C PRO A 140 -2.27 -8.68 -2.21
N GLU A 141 -1.81 -8.76 -0.95
CA GLU A 141 -1.31 -7.58 -0.25
C GLU A 141 -0.05 -7.04 -0.94
N LYS A 142 0.01 -5.72 -1.13
CA LYS A 142 1.23 -5.01 -1.52
C LYS A 142 1.88 -4.41 -0.29
N PHE A 143 3.21 -4.46 -0.25
CA PHE A 143 3.98 -4.01 0.91
C PHE A 143 4.85 -2.80 0.56
N TYR A 144 4.88 -1.85 1.48
CA TYR A 144 5.69 -0.65 1.41
C TYR A 144 6.39 -0.44 2.74
N THR A 145 7.51 0.27 2.72
CA THR A 145 8.15 0.80 3.92
C THR A 145 8.20 2.32 3.87
N ILE A 146 7.91 2.98 4.98
CA ILE A 146 8.11 4.41 5.15
C ILE A 146 9.60 4.70 4.98
N SER A 147 9.93 5.62 4.06
CA SER A 147 11.32 5.92 3.72
C SER A 147 12.01 6.87 4.71
N ASP A 148 11.23 7.70 5.40
CA ASP A 148 11.72 8.63 6.42
C ASP A 148 11.20 8.16 7.79
N GLU A 149 12.07 7.51 8.57
CA GLU A 149 11.73 6.99 9.89
C GLU A 149 11.26 8.09 10.85
N SER A 150 11.63 9.35 10.65
CA SER A 150 11.11 10.48 11.45
C SER A 150 9.61 10.71 11.26
N VAL A 151 9.01 10.16 10.21
CA VAL A 151 7.56 10.21 9.94
C VAL A 151 6.80 9.17 10.77
N ILE A 152 7.46 8.12 11.26
CA ILE A 152 6.85 7.13 12.16
C ILE A 152 6.39 7.83 13.44
N ASP A 153 7.23 8.68 14.03
CA ASP A 153 6.86 9.54 15.16
C ASP A 153 5.78 10.59 14.81
N LYS A 154 5.58 10.87 13.52
CA LYS A 154 4.55 11.80 13.01
C LYS A 154 3.22 11.10 12.69
N LEU A 155 3.12 9.77 12.79
CA LEU A 155 1.84 9.05 12.81
C LEU A 155 0.95 9.45 14.00
N LYS A 156 1.40 10.39 14.86
CA LYS A 156 0.59 11.12 15.84
C LYS A 156 -0.74 11.65 15.29
N PHE A 157 -0.87 11.93 13.98
CA PHE A 157 -2.18 12.30 13.43
C PHE A 157 -3.21 11.15 13.53
N LEU A 158 -2.76 9.88 13.48
CA LEU A 158 -3.59 8.70 13.74
C LEU A 158 -3.99 8.65 15.21
N GLU A 159 -3.06 8.89 16.14
CA GLU A 159 -3.36 9.01 17.58
C GLU A 159 -4.34 10.16 17.87
N GLN A 160 -4.17 11.31 17.22
CA GLN A 160 -5.11 12.43 17.33
C GLN A 160 -6.49 12.10 16.77
N ALA A 161 -6.55 11.33 15.68
CA ALA A 161 -7.82 10.83 15.16
C ALA A 161 -8.49 9.90 16.18
N ILE A 162 -7.72 9.00 16.80
CA ILE A 162 -8.20 8.05 17.82
C ILE A 162 -8.70 8.77 19.07
N ASN A 163 -7.88 9.65 19.66
CA ASN A 163 -8.16 10.33 20.93
C ASN A 163 -9.26 11.40 20.85
N LYS A 164 -9.65 11.85 19.64
CA LYS A 164 -10.72 12.85 19.47
C LYS A 164 -12.13 12.30 19.78
N LYS A 165 -12.28 10.99 20.00
CA LYS A 165 -13.59 10.34 20.18
C LYS A 165 -13.70 9.38 21.36
N GLU A 166 -12.82 9.47 22.36
CA GLU A 166 -13.20 8.92 23.66
C GLU A 166 -14.42 9.71 24.17
N PRO A 167 -15.59 9.08 24.34
CA PRO A 167 -16.70 9.74 25.00
C PRO A 167 -16.32 9.92 26.47
N GLN A 168 -16.39 11.16 26.97
CA GLN A 168 -16.64 11.41 28.39
C GLN A 168 -18.09 11.04 28.72
#